data_AF-A0A840BGU4-F1
#
_entry.id   AF-A0A840BGU4-F1
#
_cell.length_a   1.000
_cell.length_b   1.000
_cell.length_c   1.000
_cell.angle_alpha   90.00
_cell.angle_beta   90.00
_cell.angle_gamma   90.00
#
_symmetry.space_group_name_H-M   'P 1'
#
loop_
_entity.id
_entity.type
_entity.pdbx_description
1 polymer ?
#
loop_
_entity_poly.entity_id
_entity_poly.type
_entity_poly.pdbx_seq_one_letter_code
_entity_poly.pdbx_strand_id
1 'polypeptide(L)'
;MLRTILLGCIAWLLAFSAWANAPRNFPENSQRATFKSFDGSRMVLGSRTFPVSPALQVRNQQNLIVVSGVLQDAGKLDVQVQFDSQGAVWRVWVLTPEERQQH
;
A
#
# COMPACT_ATOMS: atom_id res chain seq x y z
N MET A 1 -22.37 14.69 -43.58
CA MET A 1 -21.97 15.64 -42.51
C MET A 1 -22.33 15.16 -41.09
N LEU A 2 -23.19 14.14 -40.92
CA LEU A 2 -23.55 13.59 -39.60
C LEU A 2 -22.55 12.55 -39.03
N ARG A 3 -21.73 11.92 -39.89
CA ARG A 3 -20.79 10.84 -39.51
C ARG A 3 -19.49 11.33 -38.86
N THR A 4 -19.06 12.56 -39.15
CA THR A 4 -17.83 13.15 -38.60
C THR A 4 -18.02 13.75 -37.19
N ILE A 5 -19.25 14.05 -36.79
CA ILE A 5 -19.55 14.58 -35.44
C ILE A 5 -19.54 13.44 -34.39
N LEU A 6 -19.90 12.21 -34.80
CA LEU A 6 -19.96 11.06 -33.89
C LEU A 6 -18.56 10.55 -33.44
N LEU A 7 -17.53 10.77 -34.25
CA LEU A 7 -16.15 10.33 -33.96
C LEU A 7 -15.42 11.22 -32.94
N GLY A 8 -15.83 12.48 -32.77
CA GLY A 8 -15.23 13.40 -31.80
C GLY A 8 -15.63 13.08 -30.34
N CYS A 9 -16.85 12.61 -30.11
CA CYS A 9 -17.36 12.36 -28.75
C CYS A 9 -16.75 11.12 -28.08
N ILE A 10 -16.30 10.12 -28.85
CA ILE A 10 -15.71 8.89 -28.30
C ILE A 10 -14.28 9.15 -27.79
N ALA A 11 -13.55 10.10 -28.39
CA ALA A 11 -12.20 10.45 -27.96
C ALA A 11 -12.13 11.19 -26.61
N TRP A 12 -13.21 11.87 -26.20
CA TRP A 12 -13.28 12.58 -24.91
C TRP A 12 -13.60 11.67 -23.71
N LEU A 13 -14.20 10.50 -23.93
CA LEU A 13 -14.57 9.59 -22.84
C LEU A 13 -13.38 8.76 -22.30
N LEU A 14 -12.26 8.68 -23.01
CA LEU A 14 -11.10 7.90 -22.58
C LEU A 14 -10.09 8.67 -21.70
N ALA A 15 -10.18 9.99 -21.63
CA ALA A 15 -9.22 10.82 -20.89
C ALA A 15 -9.47 10.88 -19.37
N PHE A 16 -10.60 10.36 -18.87
CA PHE A 16 -11.00 10.52 -17.46
C PHE A 16 -10.53 9.40 -16.51
N SER A 17 -9.84 8.36 -17.01
CA SER A 17 -9.49 7.18 -16.19
C SER A 17 -8.17 7.29 -15.41
N ALA A 18 -7.38 8.36 -15.60
CA ALA A 18 -6.02 8.45 -15.05
C ALA A 18 -5.91 9.09 -13.66
N TRP A 19 -6.99 9.63 -13.09
CA TRP A 19 -6.99 10.34 -11.79
C TRP A 19 -7.59 9.50 -10.66
N ALA A 20 -7.49 8.17 -10.72
CA ALA A 20 -8.04 7.31 -9.67
C ALA A 20 -7.04 6.96 -8.57
N ASN A 21 -5.72 7.06 -8.83
CA ASN A 21 -4.69 6.59 -7.90
C ASN A 21 -3.58 7.64 -7.73
N ALA A 22 -3.90 8.76 -7.09
CA ALA A 22 -2.87 9.68 -6.63
C ALA A 22 -1.95 8.98 -5.61
N PRO A 23 -0.63 9.22 -5.63
CA PRO A 23 0.30 8.66 -4.65
C PRO A 23 -0.16 8.95 -3.22
N ARG A 24 -0.11 7.95 -2.34
CA ARG A 24 -0.51 8.13 -0.94
C ARG A 24 0.52 9.02 -0.24
N ASN A 25 0.04 9.95 0.59
CA ASN A 25 0.93 10.66 1.50
C ASN A 25 1.19 9.80 2.74
N PHE A 26 2.43 9.33 2.90
CA PHE A 26 2.82 8.54 4.06
C PHE A 26 3.24 9.47 5.22
N PRO A 27 2.99 9.11 6.49
CA PRO A 27 3.49 9.88 7.62
C PRO A 27 5.01 9.99 7.59
N GLU A 28 5.56 11.14 8.01
CA GLU A 28 7.02 11.39 8.01
C GLU A 28 7.80 10.39 8.87
N ASN A 29 7.22 9.89 9.96
CA ASN A 29 7.82 8.90 10.84
C ASN A 29 7.57 7.45 10.39
N SER A 30 7.28 7.24 9.11
CA SER A 30 7.19 5.91 8.52
C SER A 30 8.46 5.57 7.74
N GLN A 31 8.84 4.30 7.72
CA GLN A 31 10.02 3.81 7.02
C GLN A 31 9.67 2.71 6.02
N ARG A 32 10.38 2.67 4.89
CA ARG A 32 10.23 1.59 3.91
C ARG A 32 10.94 0.34 4.40
N ALA A 33 10.29 -0.82 4.24
CA ALA A 33 10.83 -2.09 4.64
C ALA A 33 10.38 -3.21 3.69
N THR A 34 11.15 -4.29 3.66
CA THR A 34 10.74 -5.52 2.98
C THR A 34 10.12 -6.47 3.99
N PHE A 35 8.81 -6.66 3.90
CA PHE A 35 8.08 -7.67 4.65
C PHE A 35 8.47 -9.07 4.17
N LYS A 36 8.65 -10.01 5.11
CA LYS A 36 8.96 -11.42 4.81
C LYS A 36 7.95 -12.40 5.40
N SER A 37 7.52 -12.19 6.65
CA SER A 37 6.57 -13.07 7.32
C SER A 37 5.91 -12.39 8.51
N PHE A 38 4.75 -12.93 8.90
CA PHE A 38 3.97 -12.51 10.06
C PHE A 38 3.42 -13.75 10.76
N ASP A 39 3.57 -13.85 12.08
CA ASP A 39 3.10 -14.99 12.88
C ASP A 39 1.88 -14.66 13.77
N GLY A 40 1.32 -13.44 13.65
CA GLY A 40 0.26 -12.95 14.53
C GLY A 40 0.76 -12.06 15.67
N SER A 41 2.00 -12.27 16.14
CA SER A 41 2.60 -11.55 17.27
C SER A 41 3.86 -10.76 16.89
N ARG A 42 4.55 -11.21 15.84
CA ARG A 42 5.80 -10.64 15.36
C ARG A 42 5.79 -10.57 13.84
N MET A 43 6.50 -9.57 13.33
CA MET A 43 6.68 -9.31 11.91
C MET A 43 8.16 -9.29 11.57
N VAL A 44 8.53 -10.01 10.50
CA VAL A 44 9.90 -10.00 9.97
C VAL A 44 9.99 -8.95 8.86
N LEU A 45 10.78 -7.91 9.12
CA LEU A 45 11.05 -6.80 8.21
C LEU A 45 12.55 -6.79 7.89
N GLY A 46 12.92 -7.11 6.64
CA GLY A 46 14.30 -7.26 6.22
C GLY A 46 14.98 -8.43 6.95
N SER A 47 15.99 -8.13 7.78
CA SER A 47 16.69 -9.11 8.62
C SER A 47 16.28 -9.04 10.09
N ARG A 48 15.36 -8.13 10.45
CA ARG A 48 14.97 -7.86 11.83
C ARG A 48 13.56 -8.34 12.10
N THR A 49 13.32 -8.75 13.34
CA THR A 49 12.00 -9.20 13.80
C THR A 49 11.48 -8.22 14.84
N PHE A 50 10.29 -7.69 14.60
CA PHE A 50 9.65 -6.68 15.45
C PHE A 50 8.37 -7.24 16.08
N PRO A 51 8.03 -6.86 17.33
CA PRO A 51 6.70 -7.10 17.85
C PRO A 51 5.68 -6.29 17.05
N VAL A 52 4.43 -6.75 17.00
CA VAL A 52 3.32 -5.95 16.46
C VAL A 52 2.49 -5.35 17.58
N SER A 53 1.98 -4.15 17.34
CA SER A 53 1.07 -3.48 18.26
C SER A 53 -0.27 -4.23 18.31
N PRO A 54 -0.94 -4.34 19.46
CA PRO A 54 -2.32 -4.84 19.53
C PRO A 54 -3.29 -4.05 18.66
N ALA A 55 -2.96 -2.80 18.34
CA ALA A 55 -3.72 -1.92 17.46
C ALA A 55 -3.20 -1.90 16.01
N LEU A 56 -2.53 -2.97 15.56
CA LEU A 56 -1.94 -3.08 14.22
C LEU A 56 -2.99 -2.79 13.12
N GLN A 57 -2.68 -1.86 12.23
CA GLN A 57 -3.45 -1.60 11.01
C GLN A 57 -2.66 -2.03 9.79
N VAL A 58 -3.21 -2.98 9.03
CA VAL A 58 -2.68 -3.37 7.73
C VAL A 58 -3.53 -2.72 6.65
N ARG A 59 -2.88 -2.01 5.72
CA ARG A 59 -3.53 -1.34 4.59
C ARG A 59 -3.05 -1.96 3.29
N ASN A 60 -4.00 -2.31 2.43
CA ASN A 60 -3.69 -2.82 1.10
C ASN A 60 -3.22 -1.70 0.15
N GLN A 61 -2.96 -2.07 -1.10
CA GLN A 61 -2.56 -1.14 -2.17
C GLN A 61 -3.60 -0.06 -2.45
N GLN A 62 -4.88 -0.35 -2.22
CA GLN A 62 -6.00 0.60 -2.35
C GLN A 62 -6.19 1.45 -1.08
N ASN A 63 -5.24 1.42 -0.13
CA ASN A 63 -5.28 2.12 1.15
C ASN A 63 -6.43 1.70 2.10
N LEU A 64 -7.07 0.58 1.84
CA LEU A 64 -8.15 0.02 2.66
C LEU A 64 -7.55 -0.77 3.83
N ILE A 65 -8.13 -0.65 5.02
CA ILE A 65 -7.75 -1.49 6.15
C ILE A 65 -8.23 -2.92 5.88
N VAL A 66 -7.31 -3.87 5.95
CA VAL A 66 -7.56 -5.30 5.76
C VAL A 66 -7.20 -6.07 7.01
N VAL A 67 -7.76 -7.27 7.15
CA VAL A 67 -7.47 -8.17 8.26
C VAL A 67 -5.97 -8.51 8.25
N SER A 68 -5.30 -8.46 9.40
CA SER A 68 -3.85 -8.68 9.49
C SER A 68 -3.42 -10.09 9.09
N GLY A 69 -4.30 -11.09 9.26
CA GLY A 69 -4.08 -12.48 8.86
C GLY A 69 -3.72 -12.65 7.38
N VAL A 70 -4.13 -11.72 6.50
CA VAL A 70 -3.78 -11.77 5.07
C VAL A 70 -2.27 -11.73 4.83
N LEU A 71 -1.49 -11.21 5.78
CA LEU A 71 -0.04 -11.14 5.68
C LEU A 71 0.66 -12.49 5.91
N GLN A 72 -0.01 -13.46 6.55
CA GLN A 72 0.60 -14.77 6.85
C GLN A 72 0.96 -15.51 5.56
N ASP A 73 0.10 -15.42 4.55
CA ASP A 73 0.26 -16.11 3.25
C ASP A 73 0.77 -15.19 2.13
N ALA A 74 1.02 -13.91 2.42
CA ALA A 74 1.34 -12.91 1.38
C ALA A 74 2.75 -13.06 0.78
N GLY A 75 3.63 -13.81 1.43
CA GLY A 75 5.04 -13.92 1.03
C GLY A 75 5.80 -12.60 1.17
N LYS A 76 6.83 -12.40 0.32
CA LYS A 76 7.68 -11.21 0.38
C LYS A 76 6.98 -10.01 -0.26
N LEU A 77 6.84 -8.91 0.50
CA LEU A 77 6.21 -7.67 0.03
C LEU A 77 7.10 -6.46 0.34
N ASP A 78 7.00 -5.41 -0.47
CA ASP A 78 7.54 -4.10 -0.11
C ASP A 78 6.46 -3.29 0.59
N VAL A 79 6.79 -2.77 1.77
CA VAL A 79 5.83 -2.10 2.66
C VAL A 79 6.40 -0.78 3.17
N GLN A 80 5.51 0.16 3.45
CA GLN A 80 5.80 1.28 4.35
C GLN A 80 5.33 0.88 5.75
N VAL A 81 6.14 1.12 6.78
CA VAL A 81 5.80 0.77 8.16
C VAL A 81 5.95 1.95 9.11
N GLN A 82 5.07 2.04 10.07
CA GLN A 82 5.13 3.01 11.17
C GLN A 82 5.16 2.25 12.49
N PHE A 83 6.02 2.70 13.39
CA PHE A 83 6.18 2.13 14.72
C PHE A 83 5.44 2.98 15.76
N ASP A 84 4.94 2.36 16.81
CA ASP A 84 4.44 3.08 17.98
C ASP A 84 5.59 3.52 18.91
N SER A 85 5.25 4.18 20.01
CA SER A 85 6.21 4.68 21.01
C SER A 85 7.00 3.58 21.72
N GLN A 86 6.55 2.32 21.66
CA GLN A 86 7.23 1.16 22.24
C GLN A 86 8.12 0.43 21.22
N GLY A 87 8.15 0.91 19.97
CA GLY A 87 8.90 0.27 18.89
C GLY A 87 8.22 -0.96 18.31
N ALA A 88 6.92 -1.14 18.54
CA ALA A 88 6.13 -2.19 17.89
C ALA A 88 5.55 -1.68 16.57
N VAL A 89 5.39 -2.58 15.60
CA VAL A 89 4.79 -2.25 14.31
C VAL A 89 3.32 -1.89 14.52
N TRP A 90 2.95 -0.65 14.21
CA TRP A 90 1.60 -0.13 14.41
C TRP A 90 0.81 0.01 13.12
N ARG A 91 1.44 0.45 12.03
CA ARG A 91 0.80 0.54 10.72
C ARG A 91 1.69 -0.01 9.64
N VAL A 92 1.06 -0.71 8.69
CA VAL A 92 1.71 -1.30 7.52
C VAL A 92 0.90 -0.92 6.29
N TRP A 93 1.54 -0.33 5.29
CA TRP A 93 0.96 -0.11 3.97
C TRP A 93 1.67 -1.00 2.98
N VAL A 94 0.92 -1.86 2.30
CA VAL A 94 1.43 -2.63 1.15
C VAL A 94 1.59 -1.67 -0.02
N LEU A 95 2.81 -1.56 -0.55
CA LEU A 95 3.11 -0.61 -1.61
C LEU A 95 2.59 -1.07 -2.96
N THR A 96 2.11 -0.14 -3.78
CA THR A 96 1.82 -0.39 -5.19
C THR A 96 3.12 -0.49 -6.00
N PRO A 97 3.09 -1.05 -7.22
CA PRO A 97 4.24 -1.02 -8.12
C PRO A 97 4.82 0.38 -8.34
N GLU A 98 3.96 1.39 -8.45
CA GLU A 98 4.32 2.79 -8.70
C GLU A 98 4.99 3.41 -7.47
N GLU A 99 4.44 3.18 -6.28
CA GLU A 99 5.01 3.71 -5.03
C GLU A 99 6.39 3.13 -4.72
N ARG A 100 6.66 1.88 -5.11
CA ARG A 100 7.99 1.28 -4.96
C ARG A 100 9.07 2.01 -5.77
N GLN A 101 8.68 2.67 -6.86
CA GLN A 101 9.58 3.43 -7.72
C GLN A 101 9.78 4.88 -7.23
N GLN A 102 8.85 5.38 -6.42
CA GLN A 102 8.97 6.70 -5.81
C GLN A 102 9.95 6.62 -4.63
N HIS A 103 11.02 7.41 -4.71
CA HIS A 103 12.16 7.44 -3.79
C HIS A 103 11.92 8.39 -2.63
#